data_AF-Q6XI26-F1
#
_entry.id   AF-Q6XI26-F1
#
_cell.length_a   1.000
_cell.length_b   1.000
_cell.length_c   1.000
_cell.angle_alpha   90.00
_cell.angle_beta   90.00
_cell.angle_gamma   90.00
#
_symmetry.space_group_name_H-M   'P 1'
#
loop_
_entity.id
_entity.type
_entity.pdbx_description
1 polymer ?
#
loop_
_entity_poly.entity_id
_entity_poly.type
_entity_poly.pdbx_seq_one_letter_code
_entity_poly.pdbx_strand_id
1 'polypeptide(L)' 'MVVNFKVFKKCSPNNMITLYMNRRDFVDSVTQVEPIDGIVVLDDEYVRQNRK' A
#
# COMPACT_ATOMS: atom_id res chain seq x y z
N MET A 1 -14.04 -23.61 -1.80
CA MET A 1 -13.50 -22.85 -0.65
C MET A 1 -13.36 -21.39 -1.10
N VAL A 2 -14.13 -20.46 -0.54
CA VAL A 2 -14.02 -19.03 -0.87
C VAL A 2 -13.14 -18.40 0.20
N VAL A 3 -11.96 -17.92 -0.18
CA VAL A 3 -11.03 -17.27 0.74
C VAL A 3 -11.34 -15.78 0.76
N ASN A 4 -11.77 -15.26 1.92
CA ASN A 4 -12.05 -13.83 2.09
C ASN A 4 -10.76 -13.10 2.50
N PHE A 5 -10.16 -12.37 1.56
CA PHE A 5 -8.99 -11.54 1.82
C PHE A 5 -9.42 -10.11 2.16
N LYS A 6 -9.16 -9.68 3.40
CA LYS A 6 -9.33 -8.28 3.79
C LYS A 6 -8.14 -7.48 3.30
N VAL A 7 -8.41 -6.39 2.58
CA VAL A 7 -7.41 -5.43 2.09
C VAL A 7 -7.69 -4.08 2.73
N PHE A 8 -6.63 -3.39 3.15
CA PHE A 8 -6.69 -2.05 3.71
C PHE A 8 -6.27 -1.04 2.65
N LYS A 9 -6.98 0.09 2.56
CA LYS A 9 -6.62 1.18 1.65
C LYS A 9 -6.61 2.53 2.35
N LYS A 10 -5.75 3.44 1.89
CA LYS A 10 -5.72 4.84 2.33
C LYS A 10 -5.33 5.74 1.15
N CYS A 11 -6.13 6.79 0.91
CA CYS A 11 -5.83 7.82 -0.07
C CYS A 11 -5.10 9.00 0.58
N SER A 12 -4.28 9.69 -0.21
CA SER A 12 -3.80 11.03 0.10
C SER A 12 -4.95 12.04 0.11
N PRO A 13 -4.82 13.19 0.80
CA PRO A 13 -5.89 14.21 0.85
C PRO A 13 -6.31 14.76 -0.50
N ASN A 14 -5.40 14.76 -1.49
CA ASN A 14 -5.65 15.19 -2.86
C ASN A 14 -6.06 14.05 -3.81
N ASN A 15 -6.21 12.82 -3.29
CA ASN A 15 -6.55 11.60 -4.05
C ASN A 15 -5.57 11.19 -5.17
N MET A 16 -4.41 11.84 -5.30
CA MET A 16 -3.43 11.50 -6.35
C MET A 16 -2.61 10.23 -6.04
N ILE A 17 -2.60 9.79 -4.78
CA ILE A 17 -1.85 8.61 -4.32
C ILE A 17 -2.76 7.75 -3.47
N THR A 18 -2.87 6.46 -3.80
CA THR A 18 -3.63 5.49 -3.00
C THR A 18 -2.74 4.30 -2.63
N LEU A 19 -2.62 4.03 -1.33
CA LEU A 19 -1.91 2.87 -0.81
C LEU A 19 -2.90 1.72 -0.55
N TYR A 20 -2.53 0.51 -0.96
CA TYR A 20 -3.21 -0.73 -0.60
C TYR A 20 -2.23 -1.66 0.12
N MET A 21 -2.68 -2.25 1.22
CA MET A 21 -1.90 -3.20 2.02
C MET A 21 -2.74 -4.44 2.35
N ASN A 22 -2.07 -5.58 2.42
CA ASN A 22 -2.70 -6.85 2.78
C ASN A 22 -2.94 -6.98 4.31
N ARG A 23 -2.17 -6.27 5.15
CA ARG A 23 -2.20 -6.33 6.61
C ARG A 23 -1.84 -4.96 7.23
N ARG A 24 -2.14 -4.77 8.52
CA ARG A 24 -1.74 -3.58 9.30
C ARG A 24 -0.78 -3.90 10.44
N ASP A 25 -0.82 -5.15 10.89
CA ASP A 25 0.03 -5.66 11.96
C ASP A 25 1.08 -6.56 11.31
N PHE A 26 2.35 -6.32 11.64
CA PHE A 26 3.50 -7.06 11.13
C PHE A 26 4.27 -7.64 12.30
N VAL A 27 4.61 -8.92 12.22
CA VAL A 27 5.33 -9.59 13.31
C VAL A 27 6.82 -9.30 13.19
N ASP A 28 7.40 -8.77 14.27
CA ASP A 28 8.83 -8.68 14.46
C ASP A 28 9.31 -9.93 15.24
N SER A 29 10.16 -10.74 14.60
CA SER A 29 10.77 -11.93 15.20
C SER A 29 12.24 -11.65 15.50
N VAL A 30 12.84 -12.40 16.43
CA VAL A 30 14.23 -12.22 16.89
C VAL A 30 15.26 -12.12 15.76
N THR A 31 15.03 -12.80 14.64
CA THR A 31 15.95 -12.86 13.49
C THR A 31 15.50 -12.02 12.29
N GLN A 32 14.21 -11.70 12.17
CA GLN A 32 13.64 -11.05 10.98
C GLN A 32 12.27 -10.44 11.25
N VAL A 33 11.98 -9.34 10.56
CA VAL A 33 10.67 -8.69 10.52
C VAL A 33 9.87 -9.17 9.30
N GLU A 34 8.56 -9.39 9.45
CA GLU A 34 7.68 -9.64 8.30
C GLU A 34 7.72 -8.47 7.31
N PRO A 35 7.94 -8.74 6.01
CA PRO A 35 7.98 -7.67 5.01
C PRO A 35 6.60 -7.05 4.81
N ILE A 36 6.59 -5.74 4.58
CA ILE A 36 5.38 -5.01 4.22
C ILE A 36 5.12 -5.23 2.73
N ASP A 37 4.00 -5.88 2.42
CA ASP A 37 3.55 -6.12 1.04
C ASP A 37 2.29 -5.31 0.73
N GLY A 38 2.32 -4.66 -0.43
CA GLY A 38 1.31 -3.70 -0.85
C GLY A 38 1.60 -3.10 -2.21
N ILE A 39 0.61 -2.35 -2.70
CA ILE A 39 0.71 -1.62 -3.96
C ILE A 39 0.36 -0.16 -3.75
N VAL A 40 0.98 0.70 -4.54
CA VAL A 40 0.66 2.12 -4.60
C VAL A 40 0.11 2.43 -5.97
N VAL A 41 -1.09 2.99 -6.01
CA VAL A 41 -1.67 3.56 -7.21
C VAL A 41 -1.31 5.03 -7.25
N LEU A 42 -0.67 5.44 -8.34
CA LEU A 42 -0.28 6.82 -8.61
C LEU A 42 -1.10 7.34 -9.77
N ASP A 43 -1.55 8.58 -9.67
CA ASP A 43 -2.16 9.27 -10.79
C ASP A 43 -1.09 9.73 -11.80
N ASP A 44 -1.31 9.43 -13.07
CA ASP A 44 -0.37 9.70 -14.17
C ASP A 44 -0.09 11.19 -14.36
N GLU A 45 -1.07 12.06 -14.14
CA GLU A 45 -0.90 13.51 -14.27
C GLU A 45 0.01 14.04 -13.16
N TYR A 46 -0.22 13.58 -11.93
CA TYR A 46 0.65 13.91 -10.79
C TYR A 46 2.09 13.46 -11.01
N VAL A 47 2.31 12.25 -11.55
CA VAL A 47 3.65 11.74 -11.82
C VAL A 47 4.36 12.56 -12.90
N ARG A 48 3.66 12.92 -13.98
CA ARG A 48 4.24 13.72 -15.07
C ARG A 48 4.65 15.12 -14.64
N GLN A 49 3.86 15.80 -13.80
CA GLN A 49 4.18 17.14 -13.30
C GLN A 49 5.42 17.15 -12.39
N ASN A 50 5.67 16.05 -11.67
CA ASN A 50 6.77 15.95 -10.72
C ASN A 50 8.01 15.24 -11.27
N ARG A 51 7.98 14.80 -12.53
CA ARG A 51 9.13 14.20 -13.22
C ARG A 51 10.03 15.34 -13.73
N LYS A 52 11.07 15.67 -12.97
CA LYS A 52 12.18 16.51 -13.46
C LYS A 52 12.98 15.76 -14.52
#